data_AF-A0A5K1BHH3-F1
#
_entry.id   AF-A0A5K1BHH3-F1
#
_cell.length_a   1.000
_cell.length_b   1.000
_cell.length_c   1.000
_cell.angle_alpha   90.00
_cell.angle_beta   90.00
_cell.angle_gamma   90.00
#
_symmetry.space_group_name_H-M   'P 1'
#
loop_
_entity.id
_entity.type
_entity.pdbx_description
1 polymer ?
#
loop_
_entity_poly.entity_id
_entity_poly.type
_entity_poly.pdbx_seq_one_letter_code
_entity_poly.pdbx_strand_id
1 'polypeptide(L)' 'LRVSSEISNAPIILNVDCDMYSNDSQSVRDALCFFMDERTGSRTAFVQFPQKFNVTKNDLYDASLLSYNE' A
#
# COMPACT_ATOMS: atom_id res chain seq x y z
N LEU A 1 1.25 -16.74 -2.25
CA LEU A 1 0.51 -16.79 -3.53
C LEU A 1 -0.07 -18.15 -3.83
N ARG A 2 0.73 -19.21 -4.00
CA ARG A 2 0.25 -20.59 -4.30
C ARG A 2 -0.88 -21.07 -3.39
N VAL A 3 -0.70 -21.03 -2.08
CA VAL A 3 -1.74 -21.45 -1.11
C VAL A 3 -3.02 -20.62 -1.24
N SER A 4 -2.90 -19.29 -1.42
CA SER A 4 -4.06 -18.42 -1.61
C SER A 4 -4.83 -18.76 -2.88
N SER A 5 -4.14 -19.14 -3.95
CA SER A 5 -4.74 -19.57 -5.22
C SER A 5 -5.65 -20.78 -5.06
N GLU A 6 -5.30 -21.70 -4.15
CA GLU A 6 -6.09 -22.90 -3.88
C GLU A 6 -7.25 -22.62 -2.90
N ILE A 7 -7.07 -21.71 -1.94
CA ILE A 7 -8.05 -21.48 -0.87
C ILE A 7 -9.10 -20.45 -1.25
N SER A 8 -8.69 -19.27 -1.72
CA SER A 8 -9.61 -18.13 -1.97
C SER A 8 -9.54 -17.61 -3.40
N ASN A 9 -8.41 -17.80 -4.08
CA ASN A 9 -8.12 -17.29 -5.42
C ASN A 9 -8.52 -15.81 -5.63
N ALA A 10 -8.28 -14.97 -4.61
CA ALA A 10 -8.62 -13.55 -4.70
C ALA A 10 -7.87 -12.87 -5.85
N PRO A 11 -8.52 -11.98 -6.63
CA PRO A 11 -7.92 -11.34 -7.80
C PRO A 11 -6.89 -10.27 -7.45
N ILE A 12 -6.88 -9.81 -6.20
CA ILE A 12 -6.02 -8.74 -5.70
C ILE A 12 -5.36 -9.23 -4.42
N ILE A 13 -4.07 -8.94 -4.28
CA ILE A 13 -3.25 -9.31 -3.12
C ILE A 13 -2.75 -8.03 -2.46
N LEU A 14 -2.94 -7.93 -1.14
CA LEU A 14 -2.35 -6.89 -0.32
C LEU A 14 -1.10 -7.44 0.37
N ASN A 15 0.05 -6.80 0.15
CA ASN A 15 1.30 -7.14 0.83
C ASN A 15 1.56 -6.16 1.98
N VAL A 16 1.86 -6.67 3.17
CA VAL A 16 2.12 -5.87 4.38
C VAL A 16 3.21 -6.56 5.19
N ASP A 17 4.20 -5.80 5.62
CA ASP A 17 5.27 -6.27 6.50
C ASP A 17 4.78 -6.37 7.96
N CYS A 18 5.48 -7.13 8.80
CA CYS A 18 5.05 -7.43 10.17
C CYS A 18 5.13 -6.24 11.15
N ASP A 19 5.88 -5.20 10.80
CA ASP A 19 6.05 -3.96 11.54
C ASP A 19 5.16 -2.81 11.02
N MET A 20 4.29 -3.12 10.04
CA MET A 20 3.39 -2.17 9.42
C MET A 20 1.93 -2.51 9.71
N TYR A 21 1.11 -1.46 9.81
CA TYR A 21 -0.34 -1.58 9.93
C TYR A 21 -1.02 -0.44 9.16
N SER A 22 -2.25 -0.71 8.69
CA SER A 22 -3.07 0.34 8.06
C SER A 22 -3.58 1.30 9.13
N ASN A 23 -3.39 2.60 8.91
CA ASN A 23 -3.89 3.67 9.77
C ASN A 23 -5.28 4.18 9.36
N ASP A 24 -5.79 3.76 8.20
CA ASP A 24 -7.14 4.05 7.70
C ASP A 24 -7.84 2.75 7.31
N SER A 25 -9.10 2.58 7.72
CA SER A 25 -9.91 1.43 7.31
C SER A 25 -10.34 1.50 5.84
N GLN A 26 -10.26 2.68 5.22
CA GLN A 26 -10.64 2.92 3.84
C GLN A 26 -9.55 2.56 2.82
N SER A 27 -8.30 2.33 3.25
CA SER A 27 -7.15 2.09 2.36
C SER A 27 -7.41 1.02 1.30
N VAL A 28 -8.08 -0.09 1.67
CA VAL A 28 -8.42 -1.16 0.72
C VAL A 28 -9.44 -0.68 -0.32
N ARG A 29 -10.47 0.04 0.11
CA ARG A 29 -11.49 0.60 -0.80
C ARG A 29 -10.84 1.59 -1.77
N ASP A 30 -9.97 2.45 -1.27
CA ASP A 30 -9.30 3.46 -2.09
C ASP A 30 -8.35 2.82 -3.11
N ALA A 31 -7.61 1.79 -2.72
CA ALA A 31 -6.80 0.99 -3.65
C ALA A 31 -7.67 0.36 -4.75
N LEU A 32 -8.82 -0.21 -4.38
CA LEU A 32 -9.74 -0.83 -5.32
C LEU A 32 -10.32 0.15 -6.34
N CYS A 33 -10.55 1.42 -5.97
CA CYS A 33 -11.00 2.43 -6.92
C CYS A 33 -10.04 2.57 -8.13
N PHE A 34 -8.73 2.45 -7.93
CA PHE A 34 -7.75 2.49 -9.03
C PHE A 34 -7.80 1.25 -9.92
N PHE A 35 -8.02 0.08 -9.35
CA PHE A 35 -8.13 -1.18 -10.11
C PHE A 35 -9.47 -1.28 -10.85
N MET A 36 -10.54 -0.71 -10.30
CA MET A 36 -11.89 -0.75 -10.87
C MET A 36 -12.19 0.44 -11.81
N ASP A 37 -11.26 1.38 -12.00
CA ASP A 37 -11.46 2.46 -12.98
C ASP A 37 -11.58 1.87 -14.39
N GLU A 38 -12.69 2.17 -15.08
CA GLU A 38 -13.00 1.58 -16.40
C GLU A 38 -11.99 1.99 -17.50
N ARG A 39 -11.28 3.10 -17.32
CA ARG A 39 -10.35 3.64 -18.33
C ARG A 39 -8.92 3.19 -18.08
N THR A 40 -8.49 3.16 -16.82
CA THR A 40 -7.09 2.93 -16.44
C THR A 40 -6.88 1.68 -15.61
N GLY A 41 -7.91 1.10 -15.01
CA GLY A 41 -7.77 -0.02 -14.07
C GLY A 41 -7.08 -1.25 -14.65
N SER A 42 -7.37 -1.58 -15.93
CA SER A 42 -6.70 -2.66 -16.65
C SER A 42 -5.20 -2.45 -16.87
N ARG A 43 -4.71 -1.22 -16.71
CA ARG A 43 -3.30 -0.83 -16.83
C ARG A 43 -2.61 -0.66 -15.47
N THR A 44 -3.36 -0.78 -14.38
CA THR A 44 -2.83 -0.67 -13.02
C THR A 44 -2.37 -2.03 -12.53
N ALA A 45 -1.05 -2.22 -12.41
CA ALA A 45 -0.48 -3.47 -11.89
C ALA A 45 -0.47 -3.53 -10.35
N PHE A 46 -0.21 -2.39 -9.69
CA PHE A 46 -0.22 -2.26 -8.23
C PHE A 46 -0.51 -0.80 -7.83
N VAL A 47 -1.00 -0.61 -6.60
CA VAL A 47 -1.17 0.70 -5.97
C VAL A 47 -0.22 0.76 -4.77
N GLN A 48 0.71 1.72 -4.80
CA GLN A 48 1.67 1.92 -3.72
C GLN A 48 1.15 2.96 -2.75
N PHE A 49 1.06 2.59 -1.47
CA PHE A 49 0.78 3.54 -0.39
C PHE A 49 2.10 4.04 0.21
N PRO A 50 2.17 5.33 0.62
CA PRO A 50 3.34 5.83 1.32
C PRO A 50 3.46 5.15 2.68
N GLN A 51 4.66 4.65 3.00
CA GLN A 51 4.96 4.11 4.33
C GLN A 51 5.40 5.25 5.24
N LYS A 52 4.73 5.41 6.38
CA LYS A 52 5.04 6.46 7.36
C LYS A 52 5.55 5.83 8.64
N PHE A 53 6.80 6.11 8.96
CA PHE A 53 7.43 5.69 10.20
C PHE A 53 7.18 6.72 11.31
N ASN A 54 7.10 6.24 12.55
CA ASN A 54 6.97 7.12 13.71
C ASN A 54 8.34 7.70 14.09
N VAL A 55 8.68 8.83 13.45
CA VAL A 55 9.94 9.55 13.68
C VAL A 55 9.80 10.62 14.76
N THR A 56 10.87 10.85 15.51
CA THR A 56 10.91 11.92 16.51
C THR A 56 11.22 13.27 15.86
N LYS A 57 10.96 14.38 16.55
CA LYS A 57 11.29 15.73 16.05
C LYS A 57 12.78 15.93 15.76
N ASN A 58 13.64 15.21 16.48
CA ASN A 58 15.09 15.23 16.29
C ASN A 58 15.50 13.95 15.55
N ASP A 59 15.04 13.81 14.30
CA ASP A 59 15.37 12.66 13.46
C ASP A 59 16.82 12.75 12.96
N LEU A 60 17.76 12.36 13.81
CA LEU A 60 19.20 12.39 13.53
C LEU A 60 19.62 11.43 12.41
N TYR A 61 18.80 10.43 12.11
CA TYR A 61 19.12 9.37 11.15
C TYR A 61 18.35 9.47 9.84
N ASP A 62 17.55 10.53 9.67
CA ASP A 62 16.70 10.77 8.50
C ASP A 62 15.88 9.52 8.13
N ALA A 63 15.28 8.90 9.15
CA ALA A 63 14.43 7.72 8.98
C ALA A 63 13.08 8.09 8.31
N SER A 64 12.75 9.38 8.25
CA SER A 64 11.60 9.86 7.52
C SER A 64 11.83 9.75 6.01
N LEU A 65 11.10 8.86 5.34
CA LEU A 65 11.12 8.73 3.87
C LEU A 65 10.28 9.81 3.17
N LEU A 66 10.23 11.03 3.73
CA LEU A 66 9.59 12.15 3.06
C LEU A 66 10.52 12.60 1.94
N SER A 67 10.16 12.29 0.69
CA SER A 67 10.75 13.00 -0.45
C SER A 67 10.43 14.48 -0.28
N TYR A 68 11.44 15.28 0.05
CA TYR A 68 11.34 16.72 -0.16
C TYR A 68 11.01 16.92 -1.65
N ASN A 69 9.78 17.35 -1.94
CA ASN A 69 9.48 17.94 -3.24
C ASN A 69 10.31 19.23 -3.31
N GLU A 70 11.29 19.26 -4.21
CA GLU A 70 11.57 20.50 -4.95
C GLU A 70 10.45 20.75 -5.96
#